data_AF-A0A0F9IQS8-F1
#
_entry.id   AF-A0A0F9IQS8-F1
#
_cell.length_a   1.000
_cell.length_b   1.000
_cell.length_c   1.000
_cell.angle_alpha   90.00
_cell.angle_beta   90.00
_cell.angle_gamma   90.00
#
_symmetry.space_group_name_H-M   'P 1'
#
loop_
_entity.id
_entity.type
_entity.pdbx_description
1 polymer ?
#
loop_
_entity_poly.entity_id
_entity_poly.type
_entity_poly.pdbx_seq_one_letter_code
_entity_poly.pdbx_strand_id
1 'polypeptide(L)'
;MIEYRAHITRAMLRAEPEKLFVFGDNELHTGYGGQAKEMRWEPNAIGIPTKKWPSMEEEAFFTDNFTPYWATNNAENIAKLLIFEGTIIWPQAGIGTGLAQLKERAPLIWRAIERLRIGLEKG
;
A
#
# COMPACT_ATOMS: atom_id res chain seq x y z
N MET A 1 16.04 -2.78 -3.44
CA MET A 1 16.43 -2.06 -2.19
C MET A 1 15.25 -1.26 -1.64
N ILE A 2 14.94 -1.40 -0.35
CA ILE A 2 13.88 -0.62 0.32
C ILE A 2 14.44 0.57 1.10
N GLU A 3 13.74 1.71 1.04
CA GLU A 3 14.07 2.93 1.80
C GLU A 3 12.83 3.37 2.58
N TYR A 4 12.98 3.63 3.89
CA TYR A 4 11.87 4.04 4.74
C TYR A 4 11.77 5.55 4.87
N ARG A 5 10.56 6.11 4.71
CA ARG A 5 10.31 7.56 4.89
C ARG A 5 9.12 7.84 5.79
N ALA A 6 9.31 8.78 6.71
CA ALA A 6 8.25 9.25 7.63
C ALA A 6 7.20 10.12 6.91
N HIS A 7 7.64 10.96 5.97
CA HIS A 7 6.78 11.87 5.21
C HIS A 7 7.06 11.70 3.72
N ILE A 8 5.98 11.53 2.95
CA ILE A 8 6.02 11.38 1.49
C ILE A 8 5.04 12.40 0.92
N THR A 9 5.45 13.10 -0.13
CA THR A 9 4.64 14.14 -0.79
C THR A 9 4.65 13.92 -2.29
N ARG A 10 3.64 14.42 -2.99
CA ARG A 10 3.58 14.35 -4.46
C ARG A 10 4.81 14.93 -5.15
N ALA A 11 5.38 15.99 -4.58
CA ALA A 11 6.60 16.61 -5.10
C ALA A 11 7.80 15.66 -5.07
N MET A 12 7.93 14.83 -4.02
CA MET A 12 8.98 13.81 -3.94
C MET A 12 8.83 12.76 -5.03
N LEU A 13 7.60 12.26 -5.26
CA LEU A 13 7.32 11.28 -6.31
C LEU A 13 7.76 11.78 -7.69
N ARG A 14 7.48 13.05 -7.99
CA ARG A 14 7.85 13.70 -9.26
C ARG A 14 9.33 13.98 -9.39
N ALA A 15 10.01 14.23 -8.28
CA ALA A 15 11.45 14.48 -8.25
C ALA A 15 12.29 13.19 -8.37
N GLU A 16 11.71 12.04 -8.02
CA GLU A 16 12.37 10.72 -8.03
C GLU A 16 11.58 9.73 -8.90
N PRO A 17 11.41 10.01 -10.21
CA PRO A 17 10.56 9.21 -11.11
C PRO A 17 11.07 7.76 -11.29
N GLU A 18 12.35 7.51 -11.00
CA GLU A 18 13.00 6.21 -11.06
C GLU A 18 12.73 5.33 -9.84
N LYS A 19 12.08 5.84 -8.78
CA LYS A 19 11.74 5.08 -7.57
C LYS A 19 10.27 4.73 -7.54
N LEU A 20 9.92 3.58 -6.96
CA LEU A 20 8.53 3.23 -6.68
C LEU A 20 8.14 3.66 -5.27
N PHE A 21 6.99 4.31 -5.11
CA PHE A 21 6.48 4.73 -3.81
C PHE A 21 5.23 3.96 -3.43
N VAL A 22 5.25 3.29 -2.28
CA VAL A 22 4.13 2.44 -1.82
C VAL A 22 3.24 3.21 -0.85
N PHE A 23 1.92 3.03 -0.96
CA PHE A 23 0.97 3.59 0.00
C PHE A 23 -0.25 2.69 0.21
N GLY A 24 -0.96 2.91 1.32
CA GLY A 24 -2.25 2.31 1.55
C GLY A 24 -3.32 3.04 0.74
N ASP A 25 -4.07 2.28 -0.07
CA ASP A 25 -5.18 2.78 -0.87
C ASP A 25 -6.49 2.08 -0.47
N ASN A 26 -7.60 2.49 -1.08
CA ASN A 26 -8.83 1.71 -1.11
C ASN A 26 -9.02 1.08 -2.49
N GLU A 27 -9.76 -0.02 -2.52
CA GLU A 27 -10.04 -0.82 -3.72
C GLU A 27 -10.75 -0.01 -4.83
N LEU A 28 -11.57 0.97 -4.46
CA LEU A 28 -12.24 1.84 -5.42
C LEU A 28 -11.33 2.96 -5.98
N HIS A 29 -10.12 3.14 -5.45
CA HIS A 29 -9.20 4.23 -5.82
C HIS A 29 -9.83 5.63 -5.76
N THR A 30 -10.80 5.84 -4.88
CA THR A 30 -11.55 7.11 -4.71
C THR A 30 -11.21 7.82 -3.41
N GLY A 31 -11.48 9.13 -3.34
CA GLY A 31 -11.25 9.97 -2.16
C GLY A 31 -9.78 10.19 -1.81
N TYR A 32 -9.43 11.33 -1.22
CA TYR A 32 -8.03 11.71 -0.98
C TYR A 32 -7.62 11.67 0.50
N GLY A 33 -8.14 10.70 1.26
CA GLY A 33 -7.76 10.50 2.66
C GLY A 33 -6.33 9.98 2.82
N GLY A 34 -5.64 10.40 3.88
CA GLY A 34 -4.29 9.92 4.21
C GLY A 34 -3.26 10.24 3.13
N GLN A 35 -2.46 9.25 2.74
CA GLN A 35 -1.41 9.36 1.71
C GLN A 35 -1.96 9.40 0.27
N ALA A 36 -3.22 9.03 0.06
CA ALA A 36 -3.80 9.02 -1.28
C ALA A 36 -3.82 10.41 -1.95
N LYS A 37 -3.97 11.49 -1.17
CA LYS A 37 -3.89 12.88 -1.69
C LYS A 37 -2.55 13.19 -2.34
N GLU A 38 -1.47 12.60 -1.84
CA GLU A 38 -0.12 12.83 -2.32
C GLU A 38 0.22 11.88 -3.46
N MET A 39 -0.14 10.61 -3.32
CA MET A 39 0.46 9.54 -4.12
C MET A 39 -0.44 8.99 -5.22
N ARG A 40 -1.78 9.04 -5.05
CA ARG A 40 -2.66 8.43 -6.06
C ARG A 40 -2.54 9.16 -7.40
N TRP A 41 -2.52 8.36 -8.47
CA TRP A 41 -2.41 8.77 -9.87
C TRP A 41 -1.02 9.26 -10.32
N GLU A 42 -0.02 9.24 -9.43
CA GLU A 42 1.36 9.44 -9.87
C GLU A 42 1.90 8.12 -10.50
N PRO A 43 2.66 8.19 -11.60
CA PRO A 43 3.02 7.02 -12.42
C PRO A 43 3.93 6.02 -11.69
N ASN A 44 4.64 6.49 -10.67
CA ASN A 44 5.54 5.71 -9.84
C ASN A 44 4.96 5.38 -8.45
N ALA A 45 3.66 5.61 -8.23
CA ALA A 45 2.98 5.19 -7.02
C ALA A 45 2.37 3.78 -7.14
N ILE A 46 2.52 2.96 -6.11
CA ILE A 46 1.90 1.63 -5.97
C ILE A 46 0.93 1.65 -4.79
N GLY A 47 -0.37 1.67 -5.10
CA GLY A 47 -1.44 1.63 -4.10
C GLY A 47 -1.75 0.19 -3.70
N ILE A 48 -1.49 -0.16 -2.44
CA ILE A 48 -1.87 -1.44 -1.86
C ILE A 48 -3.25 -1.29 -1.23
N PRO A 49 -4.27 -2.04 -1.65
CA PRO A 49 -5.60 -1.93 -1.04
C PRO A 49 -5.54 -2.28 0.45
N THR A 50 -6.02 -1.37 1.29
CA THR A 50 -6.08 -1.52 2.75
C THR A 50 -7.49 -1.38 3.30
N LYS A 51 -8.44 -0.95 2.46
CA LYS A 51 -9.88 -0.90 2.69
C LYS A 51 -10.62 -1.13 1.37
N LYS A 52 -11.91 -1.46 1.44
CA LYS A 52 -12.79 -1.50 0.27
C LYS A 52 -13.12 -0.11 -0.23
N TRP A 53 -13.52 0.80 0.67
CA TRP A 53 -13.92 2.17 0.30
C TRP A 53 -13.44 3.22 1.32
N PRO A 54 -13.40 4.51 0.94
CA PRO A 54 -12.82 5.58 1.76
C PRO A 54 -13.81 6.15 2.79
N SER A 55 -14.45 5.30 3.59
CA SER A 55 -15.31 5.71 4.72
C SER A 55 -14.96 4.96 6.01
N MET A 56 -15.56 5.33 7.14
CA MET A 56 -15.39 4.66 8.43
C MET A 56 -16.55 3.73 8.79
N GLU A 57 -17.49 3.53 7.87
CA GLU A 57 -18.55 2.53 8.03
C GLU A 57 -17.95 1.12 8.14
N GLU A 58 -18.60 0.22 8.86
CA GLU A 58 -18.10 -1.12 9.15
C GLU A 58 -17.78 -1.91 7.87
N GLU A 59 -18.65 -1.79 6.87
CA GLU A 59 -18.50 -2.50 5.61
C GLU A 59 -17.38 -1.90 4.74
N ALA A 60 -16.78 -0.76 5.12
CA ALA A 60 -15.61 -0.19 4.44
C ALA A 60 -14.37 -1.05 4.60
N PHE A 61 -14.31 -1.80 5.70
CA PHE A 61 -13.12 -2.50 6.10
C PHE A 61 -13.07 -3.89 5.49
N PHE A 62 -11.86 -4.35 5.20
CA PHE A 62 -11.64 -5.75 4.90
C PHE A 62 -11.82 -6.59 6.17
N THR A 63 -12.21 -7.84 5.95
CA THR A 63 -12.09 -8.93 6.92
C THR A 63 -11.25 -10.05 6.32
N ASP A 64 -10.82 -11.01 7.12
CA ASP A 64 -10.01 -12.14 6.64
C ASP A 64 -10.69 -12.96 5.54
N ASN A 65 -12.03 -12.92 5.44
CA ASN A 65 -12.78 -13.58 4.36
C ASN A 65 -12.44 -13.00 2.97
N PHE A 66 -11.92 -11.77 2.91
CA PHE A 66 -11.48 -11.13 1.65
C PHE A 66 -10.06 -11.52 1.25
N THR A 67 -9.31 -12.29 2.05
CA THR A 67 -7.90 -12.58 1.78
C THR A 67 -7.64 -13.17 0.40
N PRO A 68 -8.39 -14.19 -0.08
CA PRO A 68 -8.17 -14.73 -1.43
C PRO A 68 -8.44 -13.70 -2.52
N TYR A 69 -9.56 -12.96 -2.39
CA TYR A 69 -9.93 -11.90 -3.32
C TYR A 69 -8.87 -10.79 -3.37
N TRP A 70 -8.41 -10.33 -2.20
CA TRP A 70 -7.38 -9.31 -2.08
C TRP A 70 -6.07 -9.76 -2.73
N ALA A 71 -5.65 -11.01 -2.48
CA ALA A 71 -4.41 -11.55 -3.02
C ALA A 71 -4.46 -11.62 -4.56
N THR A 72 -5.58 -12.05 -5.13
CA THR A 72 -5.77 -12.10 -6.59
C THR A 72 -5.75 -10.70 -7.21
N ASN A 73 -6.52 -9.75 -6.68
CA ASN A 73 -6.62 -8.41 -7.27
C ASN A 73 -5.38 -7.54 -7.05
N ASN A 74 -4.55 -7.86 -6.05
CA ASN A 74 -3.32 -7.13 -5.79
C ASN A 74 -2.06 -7.84 -6.33
N ALA A 75 -2.21 -8.98 -7.01
CA ALA A 75 -1.09 -9.79 -7.50
C ALA A 75 -0.16 -9.03 -8.44
N GLU A 76 -0.70 -8.19 -9.33
CA GLU A 76 0.10 -7.40 -10.27
C GLU A 76 0.96 -6.35 -9.55
N ASN A 77 0.40 -5.64 -8.57
CA ASN A 77 1.15 -4.67 -7.76
C ASN A 77 2.25 -5.38 -6.95
N ILE A 78 1.94 -6.53 -6.36
CA ILE A 78 2.91 -7.35 -5.62
C ILE A 78 4.03 -7.80 -6.55
N ALA A 79 3.70 -8.35 -7.72
CA ALA A 79 4.67 -8.79 -8.71
C ALA A 79 5.56 -7.63 -9.16
N LYS A 80 4.96 -6.48 -9.48
CA LYS A 80 5.69 -5.25 -9.87
C LYS A 80 6.71 -4.84 -8.81
N LEU A 81 6.35 -4.90 -7.52
CA LEU A 81 7.28 -4.59 -6.44
C LEU A 81 8.40 -5.64 -6.31
N LEU A 82 8.08 -6.93 -6.44
CA LEU A 82 9.05 -8.01 -6.27
C LEU A 82 10.08 -8.09 -7.41
N ILE A 83 9.71 -7.71 -8.64
CA ILE A 83 10.62 -7.73 -9.80
C ILE A 83 11.34 -6.39 -10.02
N PHE A 84 11.02 -5.37 -9.23
CA PHE A 84 11.60 -4.04 -9.42
C PHE A 84 13.02 -3.98 -8.83
N GLU A 85 14.00 -3.73 -9.69
CA GLU A 85 15.42 -3.71 -9.30
C GLU A 85 15.86 -2.37 -8.66
N GLY A 86 15.01 -1.34 -8.70
CA GLY A 86 15.31 -0.02 -8.17
C GLY A 86 15.04 0.15 -6.67
N THR A 87 14.90 1.41 -6.25
CA THR A 87 14.56 1.76 -4.86
C THR A 87 13.05 1.82 -4.66
N ILE A 88 12.57 1.10 -3.66
CA ILE A 88 11.18 1.13 -3.23
C ILE A 88 11.09 1.98 -1.95
N ILE A 89 10.37 3.10 -2.04
CA ILE A 89 10.06 3.95 -0.90
C ILE A 89 8.85 3.36 -0.15
N TRP A 90 9.08 3.00 1.11
CA TRP A 90 8.08 2.44 1.99
C TRP A 90 7.77 3.40 3.15
N PRO A 91 6.50 3.66 3.50
CA PRO A 91 6.17 4.53 4.62
C PRO A 91 6.66 3.92 5.94
N GLN A 92 7.40 4.70 6.74
CA GLN A 92 7.92 4.25 8.04
C GLN A 92 6.81 3.85 9.02
N ALA A 93 5.62 4.45 8.89
CA ALA A 93 4.43 4.09 9.67
C ALA A 93 3.79 2.75 9.24
N GLY A 94 4.32 2.10 8.22
CA GLY A 94 3.77 0.88 7.64
C GLY A 94 2.57 1.13 6.71
N ILE A 95 2.05 0.03 6.17
CA ILE A 95 0.86 0.01 5.30
C ILE A 95 -0.26 -0.72 6.02
N GLY A 96 -1.49 -0.21 5.91
CA GLY A 96 -2.65 -0.80 6.60
C GLY A 96 -2.81 -0.37 8.07
N THR A 97 -1.99 0.59 8.52
CA THR A 97 -2.09 1.21 9.84
C THR A 97 -3.06 2.41 9.83
N GLY A 98 -3.41 2.93 11.01
CA GLY A 98 -4.29 4.09 11.13
C GLY A 98 -5.73 3.81 10.67
N LEU A 99 -6.19 4.52 9.63
CA LEU A 99 -7.58 4.51 9.16
C LEU A 99 -8.07 3.16 8.60
N ALA A 100 -7.14 2.25 8.27
CA ALA A 100 -7.44 0.97 7.64
C ALA A 100 -7.66 -0.19 8.63
N GLN A 101 -7.09 -0.13 9.83
CA GLN A 101 -7.31 -1.11 10.91
C GLN A 101 -7.13 -2.59 10.48
N LEU A 102 -6.19 -2.86 9.55
CA LEU A 102 -6.02 -4.21 9.01
C LEU A 102 -5.55 -5.20 10.09
N LYS A 103 -4.72 -4.76 11.03
CA LYS A 103 -4.20 -5.64 12.08
C LYS A 103 -5.33 -6.20 12.96
N GLU A 104 -6.38 -5.42 13.17
CA GLU A 104 -7.54 -5.76 13.98
C GLU A 104 -8.60 -6.51 13.17
N ARG A 105 -8.88 -6.06 11.94
CA ARG A 105 -10.05 -6.51 11.16
C ARG A 105 -9.73 -7.58 10.12
N ALA A 106 -8.54 -7.55 9.54
CA ALA A 106 -8.08 -8.48 8.51
C ALA A 106 -6.60 -8.85 8.70
N PRO A 107 -6.24 -9.50 9.83
CA PRO A 107 -4.86 -9.79 10.18
C PRO A 107 -4.14 -10.67 9.15
N LEU A 108 -4.84 -11.46 8.33
CA LEU A 108 -4.22 -12.24 7.25
C LEU A 108 -3.71 -11.34 6.12
N ILE A 109 -4.50 -10.34 5.73
CA ILE A 109 -4.08 -9.33 4.74
C ILE A 109 -2.90 -8.51 5.30
N TRP A 110 -3.00 -8.06 6.56
CA TRP A 110 -1.90 -7.34 7.21
C TRP A 110 -0.59 -8.15 7.20
N ARG A 111 -0.64 -9.44 7.56
CA ARG A 111 0.52 -10.33 7.53
C ARG A 111 1.08 -10.53 6.11
N ALA A 112 0.21 -10.58 5.09
CA ALA A 112 0.66 -10.70 3.70
C ALA A 112 1.48 -9.46 3.28
N ILE A 113 1.03 -8.26 3.65
CA ILE A 113 1.73 -7.00 3.40
C ILE A 113 3.08 -6.96 4.13
N GLU A 114 3.13 -7.38 5.40
CA GLU A 114 4.40 -7.44 6.15
C GLU A 114 5.37 -8.48 5.58
N ARG A 115 4.87 -9.63 5.10
CA ARG A 115 5.72 -10.63 4.42
C ARG A 115 6.29 -10.07 3.12
N LEU A 116 5.50 -9.32 2.35
CA LEU A 116 6.01 -8.61 1.17
C LEU A 116 7.13 -7.65 1.58
N ARG A 117 6.89 -6.78 2.57
CA ARG A 117 7.89 -5.82 3.06
C ARG A 117 9.21 -6.51 3.46
N ILE A 118 9.14 -7.58 4.25
CA ILE A 118 10.31 -8.37 4.67
C ILE A 118 11.00 -9.03 3.47
N GLY A 119 10.24 -9.48 2.46
CA GLY A 119 10.80 -10.01 1.22
C GLY A 119 11.61 -8.97 0.46
N LEU A 120 11.10 -7.73 0.37
CA LEU A 120 11.76 -6.60 -0.29
C LEU A 120 13.01 -6.10 0.46
N GLU A 121 13.17 -6.41 1.75
CA GLU A 121 14.38 -6.12 2.53
C GLU A 121 15.54 -7.07 2.22
N LYS A 122 15.23 -8.29 1.74
CA LYS A 122 16.21 -9.36 1.55
C LYS A 122 16.72 -9.46 0.11
N GLY A 123 16.10 -8.75 -0.83
CA GLY A 123 16.50 -8.67 -2.25
C GLY A 123 17.22 -7.37 -2.55
#